data_AF-A0A519RRY3-F1
#
_entry.id   AF-A0A519RRY3-F1
#
_cell.length_a   1.000
_cell.length_b   1.000
_cell.length_c   1.000
_cell.angle_alpha   90.00
_cell.angle_beta   90.00
_cell.angle_gamma   90.00
#
_symmetry.space_group_name_H-M   'P 1'
#
loop_
_entity.id
_entity.type
_entity.pdbx_description
1 polymer ?
#
loop_
_entity_poly.entity_id
_entity_poly.type
_entity_poly.pdbx_seq_one_letter_code
_entity_poly.pdbx_strand_id
1 'polypeptide(L)'
;MKRRTFIQNTGLLGAGVLASKFSLAGELVADFPVVRVAAGKRHFQSKAVDAAIKTFQSNVKNRELTWLFENCFPNTLDTTVYYEEKNGRPDTYVITGDIDAMWLRDSSAQVWPYLQFVNEDEPLKKLIAGVIIHQTQCVLKDPYANAFYGDPGKVGEWKTDKTKMQAGVHERKWEIDSLCYPIRLAYHYWKKTGDKSPFDAEWKKGIEATLKTFKEQQRKTDKGPYHFQRETTQPTDSLPMAGYGFPVNPVGLICSAFRPSDDATIFPFLVPSNFFAVSSLKQAAEMVKA
;
A
#
# COMPACT_ATOMS: atom_id res chain seq x y z
N MET A 1 -26.05 -71.16 -3.88
CA MET A 1 -25.07 -70.29 -3.20
C MET A 1 -24.85 -70.77 -1.77
N LYS A 2 -23.60 -70.97 -1.33
CA LYS A 2 -23.32 -71.38 0.06
C LYS A 2 -23.51 -70.18 0.99
N ARG A 3 -24.52 -70.21 1.87
CA ARG A 3 -24.89 -69.12 2.81
C ARG A 3 -23.69 -68.57 3.59
N ARG A 4 -22.76 -69.44 3.99
CA ARG A 4 -21.54 -69.07 4.71
C ARG A 4 -20.64 -68.12 3.92
N THR A 5 -20.48 -68.38 2.62
CA THR A 5 -19.66 -67.56 1.71
C THR A 5 -20.31 -66.20 1.46
N PHE A 6 -21.64 -66.14 1.37
CA PHE A 6 -22.37 -64.88 1.24
C PHE A 6 -22.20 -64.00 2.49
N ILE A 7 -22.39 -64.56 3.69
CA ILE A 7 -22.24 -63.81 4.95
C ILE A 7 -20.80 -63.30 5.13
N GLN A 8 -19.80 -64.13 4.80
CA GLN A 8 -18.39 -63.72 4.85
C GLN A 8 -18.08 -62.57 3.89
N ASN A 9 -18.56 -62.66 2.64
CA ASN A 9 -18.32 -61.63 1.63
C ASN A 9 -19.05 -60.32 1.95
N THR A 10 -20.29 -60.39 2.45
CA THR A 10 -21.07 -59.21 2.85
C THR A 10 -20.49 -58.55 4.11
N GLY A 11 -19.97 -59.33 5.05
CA GLY A 11 -19.26 -58.80 6.23
C GLY A 11 -17.95 -58.08 5.87
N LEU A 12 -17.16 -58.64 4.95
CA LEU A 12 -15.94 -58.02 4.41
C LEU A 12 -16.23 -56.72 3.65
N LEU A 13 -17.32 -56.67 2.87
CA LEU A 13 -17.76 -55.46 2.17
C LEU A 13 -18.22 -54.37 3.15
N GLY A 14 -18.99 -54.73 4.19
CA GLY A 14 -19.43 -53.80 5.23
C GLY A 14 -18.26 -53.23 6.04
N ALA A 15 -17.28 -54.06 6.37
CA ALA A 15 -16.05 -53.63 7.05
C ALA A 15 -15.18 -52.72 6.16
N GLY A 16 -15.08 -53.00 4.85
CA GLY A 16 -14.37 -52.16 3.88
C GLY A 16 -14.98 -50.76 3.72
N VAL A 17 -16.32 -50.66 3.69
CA VAL A 17 -17.04 -49.37 3.61
C VAL A 17 -16.94 -48.56 4.90
N LEU A 18 -16.89 -49.23 6.06
CA LEU A 18 -16.62 -48.56 7.33
C LEU A 18 -15.15 -48.13 7.43
N ALA A 19 -14.21 -48.97 7.02
CA ALA A 19 -12.78 -48.64 6.97
C ALA A 19 -12.46 -47.48 6.01
N SER A 20 -13.19 -47.33 4.89
CA SER A 20 -13.04 -46.16 4.01
C SER A 20 -13.54 -44.86 4.65
N LYS A 21 -14.44 -44.93 5.65
CA LYS A 21 -14.84 -43.77 6.47
C LYS A 21 -13.84 -43.46 7.59
N PHE A 22 -13.02 -44.44 7.98
CA PHE A 22 -11.88 -44.31 8.89
C PHE A 22 -10.55 -44.20 8.14
N SER A 23 -10.57 -43.77 6.88
CA SER A 23 -9.35 -43.49 6.14
C SER A 23 -8.61 -42.35 6.83
N LEU A 24 -7.60 -42.71 7.64
CA LEU A 24 -6.61 -41.83 8.27
C LEU A 24 -5.87 -40.95 7.24
N ALA A 25 -6.04 -41.22 5.94
CA ALA A 25 -5.59 -40.34 4.86
C ALA A 25 -6.35 -39.00 4.81
N GLY A 26 -7.56 -38.91 5.37
CA GLY A 26 -8.31 -37.66 5.51
C GLY A 26 -7.80 -36.74 6.62
N GLU A 27 -7.04 -37.28 7.58
CA GLU A 27 -6.36 -36.51 8.64
C GLU A 27 -4.92 -36.11 8.27
N LEU A 28 -4.41 -36.58 7.13
CA LEU A 28 -3.13 -36.13 6.55
C LEU A 28 -3.29 -34.91 5.62
N VAL A 29 -4.42 -34.18 5.71
CA VAL A 29 -4.54 -32.86 5.10
C VAL A 29 -3.61 -31.95 5.90
N ALA A 30 -2.44 -31.64 5.32
CA ALA A 30 -1.43 -30.80 5.95
C ALA A 30 -2.08 -29.60 6.65
N ASP A 31 -2.00 -29.56 7.97
CA ASP A 31 -2.46 -28.39 8.70
C ASP A 31 -1.61 -27.20 8.25
N PHE A 32 -2.28 -26.15 7.77
CA PHE A 32 -1.58 -24.98 7.28
C PHE A 32 -0.75 -24.34 8.41
N PRO A 33 0.50 -23.93 8.15
CA PRO A 33 1.35 -23.39 9.19
C PRO A 33 0.80 -22.06 9.71
N VAL A 34 1.01 -21.79 11.00
CA VAL A 34 0.75 -20.47 11.57
C VAL A 34 1.86 -19.53 11.11
N VAL A 35 1.54 -18.62 10.20
CA VAL A 35 2.50 -17.64 9.63
C VAL A 35 2.18 -16.19 10.02
N ARG A 36 0.97 -15.92 10.51
CA ARG A 36 0.61 -14.62 11.09
C ARG A 36 1.43 -14.36 12.35
N VAL A 37 1.86 -13.12 12.55
CA VAL A 37 2.62 -12.72 13.74
C VAL A 37 1.80 -13.00 15.01
N ALA A 38 2.46 -13.53 16.04
CA ALA A 38 1.85 -13.82 17.33
C ALA A 38 1.21 -12.55 17.92
N ALA A 39 0.04 -12.66 18.57
CA ALA A 39 -0.78 -11.51 18.95
C ALA A 39 -0.04 -10.40 19.71
N GLY A 40 0.84 -10.76 20.66
CA GLY A 40 1.63 -9.80 21.44
C GLY A 40 2.82 -9.16 20.70
N LYS A 41 3.09 -9.55 19.45
CA LYS A 41 4.16 -9.00 18.59
C LYS A 41 3.62 -8.22 17.38
N ARG A 42 2.29 -8.15 17.21
CA ARG A 42 1.65 -7.39 16.13
C ARG A 42 1.81 -5.90 16.42
N HIS A 43 2.11 -5.11 15.39
CA HIS A 43 2.32 -3.67 15.57
C HIS A 43 1.01 -2.93 15.87
N PHE A 44 -0.11 -3.39 15.30
CA PHE A 44 -1.42 -2.81 15.51
C PHE A 44 -2.52 -3.88 15.56
N GLN A 45 -3.55 -3.66 16.37
CA GLN A 45 -4.70 -4.56 16.50
C GLN A 45 -5.99 -3.79 16.22
N SER A 46 -6.82 -4.30 15.31
CA SER A 46 -8.16 -3.78 15.03
C SER A 46 -9.20 -4.85 15.31
N LYS A 47 -10.19 -4.51 16.14
CA LYS A 47 -11.30 -5.40 16.49
C LYS A 47 -12.18 -5.67 15.27
N ALA A 48 -12.41 -4.65 14.44
CA ALA A 48 -13.21 -4.80 13.24
C ALA A 48 -12.52 -5.70 12.19
N VAL A 49 -11.20 -5.59 12.03
CA VAL A 49 -10.44 -6.46 11.13
C VAL A 49 -10.44 -7.91 11.62
N ASP A 50 -10.21 -8.16 12.91
CA ASP A 50 -10.28 -9.52 13.46
C ASP A 50 -11.70 -10.11 13.37
N ALA A 51 -12.76 -9.29 13.51
CA ALA A 51 -14.14 -9.71 13.28
C ALA A 51 -14.42 -10.04 11.81
N ALA A 52 -13.86 -9.28 10.87
CA ALA A 52 -13.97 -9.55 9.44
C ALA A 52 -13.29 -10.88 9.06
N ILE A 53 -12.12 -11.19 9.65
CA ILE A 53 -11.43 -12.48 9.47
C ILE A 53 -12.33 -13.64 9.95
N LYS A 54 -12.89 -13.54 11.16
CA LYS A 54 -13.81 -14.57 11.69
C LYS A 54 -15.06 -14.74 10.82
N THR A 55 -15.59 -13.62 10.30
CA THR A 55 -16.75 -13.64 9.40
C THR A 55 -16.42 -14.32 8.08
N PHE A 56 -15.24 -14.05 7.50
CA PHE A 56 -14.80 -14.72 6.29
C PHE A 56 -14.63 -16.23 6.52
N GLN A 57 -13.96 -16.61 7.61
CA GLN A 57 -13.74 -18.01 7.99
C GLN A 57 -15.04 -18.80 8.21
N SER A 58 -16.09 -18.16 8.76
CA SER A 58 -17.38 -18.85 8.98
C SER A 58 -18.20 -19.01 7.70
N ASN A 59 -17.97 -18.17 6.68
CA ASN A 59 -18.76 -18.18 5.43
C ASN A 59 -18.05 -18.85 4.25
N VAL A 60 -16.73 -19.04 4.31
CA VAL A 60 -15.92 -19.62 3.23
C VAL A 60 -15.47 -21.03 3.60
N LYS A 61 -15.94 -22.02 2.83
CA LYS A 61 -15.65 -23.45 3.09
C LYS A 61 -14.24 -23.88 2.68
N ASN A 62 -13.58 -23.15 1.77
CA ASN A 62 -12.24 -23.50 1.31
C ASN A 62 -11.21 -23.15 2.40
N ARG A 63 -10.65 -24.17 3.04
CA ARG A 63 -9.67 -24.03 4.14
C ARG A 63 -8.41 -23.25 3.76
N GLU A 64 -7.91 -23.46 2.54
CA GLU A 64 -6.72 -22.74 2.05
C GLU A 64 -7.04 -21.26 1.87
N LEU A 65 -8.19 -20.94 1.29
CA LEU A 65 -8.61 -19.55 1.10
C LEU A 65 -8.84 -18.84 2.44
N THR A 66 -9.41 -19.52 3.43
CA THR A 66 -9.54 -18.95 4.78
C THR A 66 -8.19 -18.72 5.46
N TRP A 67 -7.23 -19.63 5.27
CA TRP A 67 -5.87 -19.48 5.78
C TRP A 67 -5.15 -18.32 5.10
N LEU A 68 -5.20 -18.23 3.77
CA LEU A 68 -4.63 -17.12 3.01
C LEU A 68 -5.24 -15.78 3.44
N PHE A 69 -6.57 -15.70 3.61
CA PHE A 69 -7.22 -14.47 4.05
C PHE A 69 -6.78 -14.04 5.45
N GLU A 70 -6.72 -14.97 6.40
CA GLU A 70 -6.24 -14.69 7.76
C GLU A 70 -4.80 -14.19 7.80
N ASN A 71 -3.94 -14.65 6.89
CA ASN A 71 -2.54 -14.24 6.82
C ASN A 71 -2.35 -12.92 6.08
N CYS A 72 -3.04 -12.73 4.95
CA CYS A 72 -2.83 -11.59 4.06
C CYS A 72 -3.62 -10.35 4.51
N PHE A 73 -4.88 -10.53 4.92
CA PHE A 73 -5.76 -9.40 5.18
C PHE A 73 -5.26 -8.48 6.30
N PRO A 74 -4.74 -8.97 7.45
CA PRO A 74 -4.23 -8.11 8.51
C PRO A 74 -2.72 -7.83 8.41
N ASN A 75 -2.03 -8.31 7.36
CA ASN A 75 -0.57 -8.30 7.31
C ASN A 75 0.03 -6.90 7.53
N THR A 76 -0.53 -5.87 6.88
CA THR A 76 -0.14 -4.47 7.09
C THR A 76 -0.22 -4.06 8.56
N LEU A 77 -1.34 -4.33 9.24
CA LEU A 77 -1.51 -3.97 10.65
C LEU A 77 -0.55 -4.73 11.55
N ASP A 78 -0.30 -5.98 11.22
CA ASP A 78 0.53 -6.86 12.03
C ASP A 78 2.02 -6.51 11.94
N THR A 79 2.52 -6.11 10.76
CA THR A 79 3.97 -6.10 10.47
C THR A 79 4.52 -4.77 10.00
N THR A 80 3.72 -3.86 9.44
CA THR A 80 4.27 -2.69 8.73
C THR A 80 3.90 -1.33 9.33
N VAL A 81 2.90 -1.29 10.21
CA VAL A 81 2.44 -0.04 10.83
C VAL A 81 3.31 0.34 12.02
N TYR A 82 3.62 1.62 12.16
CA TYR A 82 4.20 2.22 13.36
C TYR A 82 3.34 3.42 13.75
N TYR A 83 2.39 3.18 14.66
CA TYR A 83 1.44 4.16 15.14
C TYR A 83 1.95 4.88 16.37
N GLU A 84 1.85 6.21 16.39
CA GLU A 84 2.11 7.03 17.56
C GLU A 84 1.12 8.19 17.66
N GLU A 85 0.94 8.74 18.87
CA GLU A 85 0.21 9.99 19.08
C GLU A 85 1.15 11.04 19.66
N LYS A 86 1.39 12.13 18.90
CA LYS A 86 2.19 13.27 19.33
C LYS A 86 1.26 14.43 19.66
N ASN A 87 1.23 14.86 20.91
CA ASN A 87 0.37 15.96 21.38
C ASN A 87 -1.11 15.77 21.03
N GLY A 88 -1.61 14.53 21.10
CA GLY A 88 -2.99 14.19 20.74
C GLY A 88 -3.28 14.17 19.23
N ARG A 89 -2.27 14.32 18.37
CA ARG A 89 -2.38 14.16 16.91
C ARG A 89 -1.80 12.80 16.52
N PRO A 90 -2.55 11.96 15.79
CA PRO A 90 -2.04 10.68 15.33
C PRO A 90 -0.97 10.90 14.24
N ASP A 91 0.06 10.06 14.26
CA ASP A 91 1.04 9.92 13.20
C ASP A 91 1.22 8.41 12.93
N THR A 92 1.30 8.03 11.66
CA THR A 92 1.43 6.62 11.30
C THR A 92 2.37 6.46 10.14
N TYR A 93 3.56 5.96 10.45
CA TYR A 93 4.56 5.52 9.49
C TYR A 93 4.25 4.08 9.06
N VAL A 94 4.26 3.80 7.76
CA VAL A 94 3.92 2.47 7.23
C VAL A 94 5.00 2.02 6.26
N ILE A 95 5.77 0.99 6.63
CA ILE A 95 6.80 0.43 5.73
C ILE A 95 6.18 -0.47 4.66
N THR A 96 6.90 -0.73 3.58
CA THR A 96 6.40 -1.63 2.51
C THR A 96 6.37 -3.10 2.95
N GLY A 97 7.31 -3.49 3.81
CA GLY A 97 7.44 -4.86 4.30
C GLY A 97 8.90 -5.14 4.67
N ASP A 98 9.62 -5.79 3.76
CA ASP A 98 11.04 -6.10 3.91
C ASP A 98 11.98 -4.89 3.73
N ILE A 99 11.48 -3.79 3.15
CA ILE A 99 12.18 -2.51 3.04
C ILE A 99 11.67 -1.56 4.13
N ASP A 100 12.56 -1.10 5.00
CA ASP A 100 12.27 -0.11 6.06
C ASP A 100 12.23 1.32 5.48
N ALA A 101 11.22 1.57 4.65
CA ALA A 101 10.85 2.87 4.11
C ALA A 101 9.36 2.89 3.73
N MET A 102 8.76 4.06 3.76
CA MET A 102 7.36 4.31 3.43
C MET A 102 7.24 4.90 2.03
N TRP A 103 6.64 4.16 1.12
CA TRP A 103 6.19 4.69 -0.17
C TRP A 103 4.82 5.35 -0.02
N LEU A 104 4.62 6.50 -0.66
CA LEU A 104 3.31 7.18 -0.67
C LEU A 104 2.23 6.31 -1.33
N ARG A 105 2.60 5.58 -2.38
CA ARG A 105 1.78 4.57 -3.05
C ARG A 105 1.39 3.44 -2.11
N ASP A 106 2.38 2.73 -1.59
CA ASP A 106 2.21 1.48 -0.87
C ASP A 106 1.45 1.71 0.44
N SER A 107 1.85 2.69 1.23
CA SER A 107 1.17 3.03 2.49
C SER A 107 -0.32 3.36 2.28
N SER A 108 -0.68 4.04 1.19
CA SER A 108 -2.08 4.31 0.85
C SER A 108 -2.84 3.05 0.44
N ALA A 109 -2.20 2.18 -0.35
CA ALA A 109 -2.82 0.96 -0.86
C ALA A 109 -2.97 -0.12 0.24
N GLN A 110 -1.98 -0.24 1.13
CA GLN A 110 -1.93 -1.18 2.24
C GLN A 110 -3.09 -0.96 3.22
N VAL A 111 -3.41 0.30 3.57
CA VAL A 111 -4.52 0.58 4.50
C VAL A 111 -5.87 0.77 3.83
N TRP A 112 -5.92 0.81 2.49
CA TRP A 112 -7.15 1.07 1.72
C TRP A 112 -8.30 0.10 2.04
N PRO A 113 -8.10 -1.23 2.14
CA PRO A 113 -9.20 -2.15 2.42
C PRO A 113 -9.85 -1.90 3.79
N TYR A 114 -9.11 -1.32 4.74
CA TYR A 114 -9.61 -1.07 6.09
C TYR A 114 -10.53 0.14 6.18
N LEU A 115 -10.56 1.00 5.14
CA LEU A 115 -11.49 2.13 5.05
C LEU A 115 -12.96 1.70 5.23
N GLN A 116 -13.33 0.47 4.92
CA GLN A 116 -14.71 0.01 5.12
C GLN A 116 -15.11 -0.10 6.61
N PHE A 117 -14.14 -0.24 7.53
CA PHE A 117 -14.38 -0.44 8.96
C PHE A 117 -14.11 0.80 9.82
N VAL A 118 -13.73 1.93 9.23
CA VAL A 118 -13.27 3.13 9.97
C VAL A 118 -14.32 3.77 10.88
N ASN A 119 -15.61 3.49 10.66
CA ASN A 119 -16.67 3.98 11.54
C ASN A 119 -17.04 2.97 12.64
N GLU A 120 -16.47 1.76 12.59
CA GLU A 120 -16.72 0.67 13.54
C GLU A 120 -15.59 0.52 14.56
N ASP A 121 -14.41 1.10 14.28
CA ASP A 121 -13.20 0.94 15.09
C ASP A 121 -12.42 2.27 15.16
N GLU A 122 -12.59 3.00 16.27
CA GLU A 122 -11.97 4.32 16.49
C GLU A 122 -10.43 4.28 16.46
N PRO A 123 -9.72 3.32 17.09
CA PRO A 123 -8.29 3.14 16.86
C PRO A 123 -7.90 3.03 15.38
N LEU A 124 -8.63 2.23 14.60
CA LEU A 124 -8.35 2.08 13.16
C LEU A 124 -8.60 3.39 12.40
N LYS A 125 -9.63 4.14 12.78
CA LYS A 125 -9.91 5.48 12.24
C LYS A 125 -8.74 6.44 12.49
N LYS A 126 -8.20 6.45 13.70
CA LYS A 126 -7.03 7.26 14.06
C LYS A 126 -5.77 6.83 13.32
N LEU A 127 -5.55 5.53 13.14
CA LEU A 127 -4.44 5.00 12.35
C LEU A 127 -4.46 5.56 10.93
N ILE A 128 -5.60 5.48 10.23
CA ILE A 128 -5.69 5.97 8.85
C ILE A 128 -5.56 7.51 8.79
N ALA A 129 -6.10 8.24 9.78
CA ALA A 129 -5.84 9.67 9.92
C ALA A 129 -4.34 9.97 10.07
N GLY A 130 -3.63 9.19 10.89
CA GLY A 130 -2.18 9.29 11.09
C GLY A 130 -1.39 9.02 9.81
N VAL A 131 -1.83 8.07 8.97
CA VAL A 131 -1.19 7.83 7.65
C VAL A 131 -1.32 9.05 6.75
N ILE A 132 -2.51 9.66 6.69
CA ILE A 132 -2.76 10.87 5.88
C ILE A 132 -1.89 12.04 6.36
N ILE A 133 -1.77 12.21 7.68
CA ILE A 133 -0.95 13.27 8.29
C ILE A 133 0.53 13.03 7.96
N HIS A 134 1.02 11.80 8.11
CA HIS A 134 2.41 11.45 7.82
C HIS A 134 2.73 11.65 6.32
N GLN A 135 1.86 11.18 5.42
CA GLN A 135 1.99 11.40 3.98
C GLN A 135 2.01 12.88 3.61
N THR A 136 1.23 13.71 4.30
CA THR A 136 1.26 15.17 4.11
C THR A 136 2.66 15.73 4.42
N GLN A 137 3.28 15.29 5.52
CA GLN A 137 4.65 15.69 5.86
C GLN A 137 5.66 15.21 4.81
N CYS A 138 5.52 14.00 4.29
CA CYS A 138 6.34 13.48 3.19
C CYS A 138 6.22 14.36 1.92
N VAL A 139 5.00 14.70 1.49
CA VAL A 139 4.79 15.56 0.31
C VAL A 139 5.40 16.96 0.51
N LEU A 140 5.27 17.52 1.71
CA LEU A 140 5.88 18.82 2.04
C LEU A 140 7.41 18.76 2.11
N LYS A 141 7.95 17.62 2.55
CA LYS A 141 9.38 17.35 2.61
C LYS A 141 9.97 17.31 1.21
N ASP A 142 9.42 16.52 0.29
CA ASP A 142 9.77 16.55 -1.12
C ASP A 142 8.66 15.97 -2.03
N PRO A 143 7.95 16.79 -2.82
CA PRO A 143 6.87 16.30 -3.67
C PRO A 143 7.37 15.51 -4.90
N TYR A 144 8.68 15.41 -5.11
CA TYR A 144 9.27 14.57 -6.16
C TYR A 144 9.76 13.20 -5.66
N ALA A 145 9.74 12.95 -4.35
CA ALA A 145 10.18 11.68 -3.78
C ALA A 145 9.04 10.67 -3.69
N ASN A 146 9.35 9.41 -4.01
CA ASN A 146 8.43 8.27 -3.87
C ASN A 146 8.47 7.69 -2.44
N ALA A 147 9.63 7.71 -1.78
CA ALA A 147 9.86 6.97 -0.54
C ALA A 147 10.55 7.77 0.58
N PHE A 148 10.14 7.52 1.82
CA PHE A 148 10.57 8.27 3.00
C PHE A 148 10.91 7.36 4.17
N TYR A 149 11.86 7.79 5.00
CA TYR A 149 12.13 7.13 6.28
C TYR A 149 11.26 7.73 7.40
N GLY A 150 10.94 6.92 8.40
CA GLY A 150 10.25 7.39 9.61
C GLY A 150 11.12 8.34 10.46
N ASP A 151 12.45 8.21 10.35
CA ASP A 151 13.41 9.16 10.93
C ASP A 151 13.75 10.27 9.91
N PRO A 152 13.39 11.54 10.17
CA PRO A 152 13.64 12.66 9.26
C PRO A 152 15.13 13.01 9.09
N GLY A 153 16.01 12.49 9.97
CA GLY A 153 17.46 12.66 9.92
C GLY A 153 18.19 11.50 9.22
N LYS A 154 17.52 10.38 8.91
CA LYS A 154 18.16 9.19 8.34
C LYS A 154 18.70 9.48 6.93
N VAL A 155 19.94 9.04 6.69
CA VAL A 155 20.58 9.09 5.37
C VAL A 155 20.74 7.66 4.88
N GLY A 156 20.04 7.35 3.79
CA GLY A 156 19.97 6.00 3.22
C GLY A 156 21.12 5.63 2.28
N GLU A 157 21.02 4.43 1.73
CA GLU A 157 21.95 3.89 0.72
C GLU A 157 21.89 4.68 -0.60
N TRP A 158 20.71 5.17 -0.99
CA TRP A 158 20.49 5.95 -2.22
C TRP A 158 20.99 7.41 -2.15
N LYS A 159 21.72 7.79 -1.09
CA LYS A 159 22.30 9.15 -0.95
C LYS A 159 23.22 9.56 -2.11
N THR A 160 23.76 8.58 -2.84
CA THR A 160 24.68 8.77 -3.97
C THR A 160 23.97 8.99 -5.30
N ASP A 161 22.65 8.89 -5.35
CA ASP A 161 21.87 9.23 -6.54
C ASP A 161 22.14 10.70 -6.94
N LYS A 162 22.33 10.92 -8.23
CA LYS A 162 22.62 12.23 -8.84
C LYS A 162 21.31 13.01 -9.00
N THR A 163 20.75 13.42 -7.87
CA THR A 163 19.52 14.19 -7.73
C THR A 163 19.58 15.04 -6.46
N LYS A 164 18.56 15.83 -6.18
CA LYS A 164 18.46 16.65 -4.95
C LYS A 164 18.06 15.80 -3.74
N MET A 165 18.87 14.81 -3.39
CA MET A 165 18.66 13.98 -2.19
C MET A 165 18.76 14.81 -0.91
N GLN A 166 18.02 14.41 0.12
CA GLN A 166 18.03 15.02 1.44
C GLN A 166 17.77 13.97 2.52
N ALA A 167 18.21 14.23 3.75
CA ALA A 167 17.92 13.35 4.89
C ALA A 167 16.41 13.18 5.10
N GLY A 168 15.99 11.97 5.50
CA GLY A 168 14.60 11.55 5.64
C GLY A 168 13.93 11.08 4.34
N VAL A 169 14.52 11.34 3.17
CA VAL A 169 14.08 10.74 1.90
C VAL A 169 14.83 9.42 1.72
N HIS A 170 14.09 8.33 1.53
CA HIS A 170 14.68 7.03 1.21
C HIS A 170 15.07 6.97 -0.27
N GLU A 171 14.14 7.31 -1.15
CA GLU A 171 14.35 7.32 -2.60
C GLU A 171 13.61 8.50 -3.22
N ARG A 172 14.19 9.07 -4.30
CA ARG A 172 13.69 10.27 -4.96
C ARG A 172 13.33 10.04 -6.43
N LYS A 173 12.68 8.91 -6.72
CA LYS A 173 12.14 8.62 -8.05
C LYS A 173 10.80 9.35 -8.23
N TRP A 174 10.73 10.22 -9.23
CA TRP A 174 9.53 11.02 -9.48
C TRP A 174 8.45 10.19 -10.19
N GLU A 175 7.35 9.98 -9.48
CA GLU A 175 6.19 9.20 -9.90
C GLU A 175 4.92 10.02 -9.70
N ILE A 176 4.13 10.21 -10.76
CA ILE A 176 2.86 10.95 -10.67
C ILE A 176 1.93 10.33 -9.61
N ASP A 177 1.86 9.00 -9.56
CA ASP A 177 0.95 8.29 -8.66
C ASP A 177 1.30 8.46 -7.18
N SER A 178 2.58 8.69 -6.85
CA SER A 178 3.02 8.98 -5.47
C SER A 178 2.29 10.20 -4.88
N LEU A 179 1.90 11.19 -5.70
CA LEU A 179 1.07 12.31 -5.24
C LEU A 179 -0.44 12.06 -5.39
N CYS A 180 -0.86 11.06 -6.17
CA CYS A 180 -2.27 10.72 -6.36
C CYS A 180 -2.82 9.85 -5.23
N TYR A 181 -2.01 8.91 -4.73
CA TYR A 181 -2.38 7.96 -3.69
C TYR A 181 -2.77 8.62 -2.35
N PRO A 182 -2.00 9.58 -1.80
CA PRO A 182 -2.39 10.30 -0.59
C PRO A 182 -3.72 11.05 -0.73
N ILE A 183 -3.95 11.70 -1.88
CA ILE A 183 -5.21 12.40 -2.16
C ILE A 183 -6.37 11.41 -2.19
N ARG A 184 -6.19 10.28 -2.86
CA ARG A 184 -7.20 9.21 -2.93
C ARG A 184 -7.54 8.69 -1.53
N LEU A 185 -6.55 8.38 -0.70
CA LEU A 185 -6.77 7.92 0.67
C LEU A 185 -7.53 8.97 1.48
N ALA A 186 -7.04 10.21 1.48
CA ALA A 186 -7.62 11.34 2.18
C ALA A 186 -9.09 11.59 1.80
N TYR A 187 -9.39 11.61 0.50
CA TYR A 187 -10.76 11.82 0.00
C TYR A 187 -11.71 10.72 0.46
N HIS A 188 -11.31 9.45 0.34
CA HIS A 188 -12.19 8.35 0.72
C HIS A 188 -12.32 8.18 2.23
N TYR A 189 -11.28 8.52 3.01
CA TYR A 189 -11.39 8.68 4.46
C TYR A 189 -12.45 9.72 4.80
N TRP A 190 -12.30 10.95 4.27
CA TRP A 190 -13.22 12.05 4.51
C TRP A 190 -14.67 11.69 4.15
N LYS A 191 -14.89 11.10 2.97
CA LYS A 191 -16.24 10.73 2.51
C LYS A 191 -16.91 9.67 3.38
N LYS A 192 -16.13 8.80 4.02
CA LYS A 192 -16.66 7.74 4.88
C LYS A 192 -16.88 8.21 6.31
N THR A 193 -15.98 9.01 6.86
CA THR A 193 -15.98 9.38 8.28
C THR A 193 -16.60 10.73 8.56
N GLY A 194 -16.63 11.63 7.57
CA GLY A 194 -16.91 13.05 7.78
C GLY A 194 -15.83 13.79 8.57
N ASP A 195 -14.76 13.10 8.98
CA ASP A 195 -13.71 13.65 9.84
C ASP A 195 -12.76 14.52 9.00
N LYS A 196 -12.59 15.77 9.45
CA LYS A 196 -11.72 16.77 8.81
C LYS A 196 -10.44 17.03 9.60
N SER A 197 -10.22 16.37 10.74
CA SER A 197 -9.05 16.58 11.61
C SER A 197 -7.68 16.38 10.92
N PRO A 198 -7.52 15.53 9.89
CA PRO A 198 -6.26 15.43 9.14
C PRO A 198 -6.01 16.58 8.16
N PHE A 199 -7.04 17.35 7.78
CA PHE A 199 -6.99 18.32 6.69
C PHE A 199 -6.79 19.75 7.19
N ASP A 200 -5.62 20.00 7.76
CA ASP A 200 -5.23 21.32 8.25
C ASP A 200 -4.57 22.19 7.15
N ALA A 201 -3.97 23.31 7.56
CA ALA A 201 -3.24 24.20 6.67
C ALA A 201 -2.04 23.52 5.98
N GLU A 202 -1.38 22.56 6.64
CA GLU A 202 -0.27 21.80 6.07
C GLU A 202 -0.77 20.85 4.98
N TRP A 203 -1.92 20.20 5.18
CA TRP A 203 -2.56 19.40 4.13
C TRP A 203 -2.84 20.23 2.88
N LYS A 204 -3.39 21.43 3.04
CA LYS A 204 -3.63 22.35 1.92
C LYS A 204 -2.31 22.74 1.21
N LYS A 205 -1.25 23.04 1.96
CA LYS A 205 0.08 23.29 1.37
C LYS A 205 0.61 22.07 0.60
N GLY A 206 0.32 20.85 1.06
CA GLY A 206 0.64 19.62 0.33
C GLY A 206 -0.08 19.50 -1.02
N ILE A 207 -1.36 19.90 -1.08
CA ILE A 207 -2.10 19.98 -2.35
C ILE A 207 -1.54 21.07 -3.28
N GLU A 208 -1.16 22.22 -2.73
CA GLU A 208 -0.51 23.30 -3.50
C GLU A 208 0.85 22.85 -4.06
N ALA A 209 1.66 22.16 -3.26
CA ALA A 209 2.93 21.55 -3.70
C ALA A 209 2.69 20.52 -4.82
N THR A 210 1.67 19.68 -4.68
CA THR A 210 1.29 18.70 -5.71
C THR A 210 0.91 19.38 -7.03
N LEU A 211 0.07 20.42 -6.98
CA LEU A 211 -0.32 21.18 -8.17
C LEU A 211 0.88 21.87 -8.83
N LYS A 212 1.80 22.42 -8.04
CA LYS A 212 3.05 23.01 -8.53
C LYS A 212 3.90 21.97 -9.26
N THR A 213 4.14 20.82 -8.64
CA THR A 213 4.92 19.71 -9.24
C THR A 213 4.30 19.21 -10.54
N PHE A 214 2.99 19.00 -10.59
CA PHE A 214 2.31 18.58 -11.81
C PHE A 214 2.45 19.62 -12.93
N LYS A 215 2.34 20.91 -12.64
CA LYS A 215 2.53 21.98 -13.64
C LYS A 215 3.98 22.06 -14.13
N GLU A 216 4.96 21.97 -13.24
CA GLU A 216 6.38 21.91 -13.60
C GLU A 216 6.64 20.74 -14.56
N GLN A 217 6.06 19.58 -14.28
CA GLN A 217 6.22 18.39 -15.11
C GLN A 217 5.34 18.36 -16.37
N GLN A 218 4.54 19.39 -16.64
CA GLN A 218 4.03 19.62 -18.00
C GLN A 218 5.12 20.11 -18.95
N ARG A 219 6.26 20.58 -18.43
CA ARG A 219 7.48 20.98 -19.17
C ARG A 219 7.20 21.94 -20.34
N LYS A 220 6.27 22.88 -20.13
CA LYS A 220 5.82 23.83 -21.16
C LYS A 220 6.88 24.86 -21.55
N THR A 221 7.70 25.28 -20.59
CA THR A 221 8.71 26.34 -20.76
C THR A 221 10.13 25.81 -20.77
N ASP A 222 10.39 24.76 -19.99
CA ASP A 222 11.71 24.18 -19.79
C ASP A 222 11.57 22.72 -19.30
N LYS A 223 12.69 22.06 -19.01
CA LYS A 223 12.72 20.64 -18.60
C LYS A 223 12.16 20.39 -17.19
N GLY A 224 11.89 21.44 -16.42
CA GLY A 224 11.51 21.39 -15.02
C GLY A 224 12.70 21.23 -14.07
N PRO A 225 12.47 21.33 -12.76
CA PRO A 225 13.52 21.31 -11.75
C PRO A 225 13.99 19.89 -11.38
N TYR A 226 13.33 18.85 -11.88
CA TYR A 226 13.66 17.47 -11.54
C TYR A 226 14.61 16.84 -12.55
N HIS A 227 15.73 16.32 -12.03
CA HIS A 227 16.60 15.39 -12.72
C HIS A 227 17.02 14.26 -11.78
N PHE A 228 17.33 13.09 -12.34
CA PHE A 228 17.75 11.93 -11.58
C PHE A 228 18.66 11.04 -12.41
N GLN A 229 19.80 10.60 -11.85
CA GLN A 229 20.58 9.50 -12.41
C GLN A 229 21.13 8.65 -11.27
N ARG A 230 21.12 7.34 -11.47
CA ARG A 230 21.76 6.35 -10.59
C ARG A 230 22.90 5.67 -11.33
N GLU A 231 23.97 5.36 -10.59
CA GLU A 231 25.02 4.46 -11.06
C GLU A 231 24.61 3.03 -10.72
N THR A 232 24.24 2.26 -11.73
CA THR A 232 23.60 0.95 -11.57
C THR A 232 23.78 0.12 -12.84
N THR A 233 23.77 -1.21 -12.69
CA THR A 233 23.70 -2.15 -13.81
C THR A 233 22.29 -2.33 -14.35
N GLN A 234 21.26 -1.84 -13.63
CA GLN A 234 19.86 -1.89 -14.03
C GLN A 234 19.50 -0.63 -14.83
N PRO A 235 19.31 -0.72 -16.16
CA PRO A 235 19.10 0.47 -16.98
C PRO A 235 17.78 1.20 -16.67
N THR A 236 16.78 0.50 -16.11
CA THR A 236 15.49 1.10 -15.74
C THR A 236 15.55 1.87 -14.42
N ASP A 237 16.63 1.75 -13.65
CA ASP A 237 16.82 2.47 -12.38
C ASP A 237 17.47 3.85 -12.56
N SER A 238 17.69 4.31 -13.79
CA SER A 238 18.33 5.59 -14.09
C SER A 238 17.66 6.27 -15.28
N LEU A 239 17.75 7.60 -15.38
CA LEU A 239 17.16 8.34 -16.50
C LEU A 239 18.22 8.74 -17.53
N PRO A 240 17.92 8.61 -18.84
CA PRO A 240 18.79 9.11 -19.90
C PRO A 240 18.75 10.66 -19.98
N MET A 241 19.48 11.21 -20.94
CA MET A 241 19.46 12.64 -21.29
C MET A 241 19.81 13.56 -20.11
N ALA A 242 20.95 13.27 -19.47
CA ALA A 242 21.43 13.99 -18.27
C ALA A 242 20.41 13.98 -17.11
N GLY A 243 19.65 12.88 -16.98
CA GLY A 243 18.71 12.68 -15.89
C GLY A 243 17.32 13.27 -16.11
N TYR A 244 17.00 13.80 -17.29
CA TYR A 244 15.68 14.37 -17.59
C TYR A 244 14.69 13.40 -18.23
N GLY A 245 15.16 12.22 -18.67
CA GLY A 245 14.36 11.27 -19.43
C GLY A 245 14.23 11.68 -20.91
N PHE A 246 13.52 10.86 -21.70
CA PHE A 246 13.34 11.12 -23.12
C PHE A 246 12.55 12.42 -23.37
N PRO A 247 12.83 13.16 -24.46
CA PRO A 247 12.13 14.41 -24.77
C PRO A 247 10.63 14.21 -25.00
N VAL A 248 9.85 15.25 -24.72
CA VAL A 248 8.40 15.30 -24.98
C VAL A 248 8.04 16.56 -25.75
N ASN A 249 6.95 16.50 -26.51
CA ASN A 249 6.23 17.70 -26.94
C ASN A 249 5.23 18.10 -25.84
N PRO A 250 5.33 19.28 -25.21
CA PRO A 250 4.52 19.64 -24.04
C PRO A 250 3.06 19.97 -24.42
N VAL A 251 2.26 18.93 -24.67
CA VAL A 251 0.85 19.02 -25.10
C VAL A 251 -0.15 19.15 -23.94
N GLY A 252 0.34 19.24 -22.70
CA GLY A 252 -0.49 19.43 -21.50
C GLY A 252 -0.61 18.24 -20.56
N LEU A 253 -0.13 17.05 -20.97
CA LEU A 253 0.05 15.91 -20.06
C LEU A 253 1.20 16.17 -19.08
N ILE A 254 1.19 15.44 -17.97
CA ILE A 254 2.22 15.48 -16.93
C ILE A 254 3.24 14.39 -17.23
N CYS A 255 4.52 14.74 -17.24
CA CYS A 255 5.63 13.78 -17.31
C CYS A 255 5.77 13.04 -15.97
N SER A 256 5.82 11.72 -16.00
CA SER A 256 6.30 10.86 -14.92
C SER A 256 7.71 10.41 -15.29
N ALA A 257 8.69 10.55 -14.39
CA ALA A 257 10.02 10.04 -14.67
C ALA A 257 10.05 8.52 -14.54
N PHE A 258 9.43 8.01 -13.47
CA PHE A 258 9.30 6.60 -13.16
C PHE A 258 7.84 6.17 -13.14
N ARG A 259 7.63 4.85 -13.20
CA ARG A 259 6.34 4.17 -13.12
C ARG A 259 6.05 3.77 -11.67
N PRO A 260 4.83 3.32 -11.35
CA PRO A 260 4.54 2.66 -10.07
C PRO A 260 5.36 1.39 -9.79
N SER A 261 6.10 0.87 -10.78
CA SER A 261 7.07 -0.22 -10.60
C SER A 261 8.47 0.28 -10.19
N ASP A 262 8.62 1.58 -9.95
CA ASP A 262 9.88 2.30 -9.75
C ASP A 262 10.84 2.22 -10.97
N ASP A 263 10.40 1.70 -12.12
CA ASP A 263 11.15 1.70 -13.38
C ASP A 263 10.99 3.01 -14.16
N ALA A 264 12.06 3.46 -14.81
CA ALA A 264 12.04 4.61 -15.71
C ALA A 264 11.01 4.45 -16.84
N THR A 265 10.28 5.53 -17.13
CA THR A 265 9.40 5.57 -18.28
C THR A 265 10.19 5.66 -19.59
N ILE A 266 9.71 4.97 -20.63
CA ILE A 266 10.22 5.15 -21.99
C ILE A 266 9.64 6.45 -22.58
N PHE A 267 8.32 6.59 -22.53
CA PHE A 267 7.63 7.83 -22.87
C PHE A 267 7.12 8.48 -21.57
N PRO A 268 7.58 9.70 -21.22
CA PRO A 268 7.26 10.30 -19.92
C PRO A 268 5.77 10.58 -19.68
N PHE A 269 4.96 10.69 -20.73
CA PHE A 269 3.50 10.79 -20.59
C PHE A 269 2.90 9.42 -20.24
N LEU A 270 3.10 8.99 -18.99
CA LEU A 270 2.56 7.76 -18.45
C LEU A 270 1.04 7.85 -18.36
N VAL A 271 0.34 7.21 -19.31
CA VAL A 271 -1.11 7.38 -19.51
C VAL A 271 -1.92 7.01 -18.27
N PRO A 272 -1.72 5.86 -17.61
CA PRO A 272 -2.53 5.50 -16.44
C PRO A 272 -2.37 6.50 -15.28
N SER A 273 -1.15 6.95 -15.00
CA SER A 273 -0.90 7.91 -13.92
C SER A 273 -1.46 9.30 -14.23
N ASN A 274 -1.53 9.71 -15.50
CA ASN A 274 -2.23 10.93 -15.89
C ASN A 274 -3.75 10.82 -15.67
N PHE A 275 -4.37 9.67 -15.97
CA PHE A 275 -5.78 9.43 -15.62
C PHE A 275 -6.02 9.47 -14.11
N PHE A 276 -5.09 8.90 -13.34
CA PHE A 276 -5.17 8.95 -11.88
C PHE A 276 -5.07 10.41 -11.38
N ALA A 277 -4.12 11.19 -11.90
CA ALA A 277 -3.97 12.61 -11.56
C ALA A 277 -5.24 13.42 -11.83
N VAL A 278 -5.96 13.17 -12.94
CA VAL A 278 -7.25 13.83 -13.23
C VAL A 278 -8.27 13.55 -12.13
N SER A 279 -8.37 12.30 -11.68
CA SER A 279 -9.32 11.90 -10.64
C SER A 279 -8.93 12.48 -9.28
N SER A 280 -7.66 12.37 -8.90
CA SER A 280 -7.14 12.91 -7.64
C SER A 280 -7.27 14.44 -7.59
N LEU A 281 -6.98 15.17 -8.68
CA LEU A 281 -7.15 16.63 -8.69
C LEU A 281 -8.61 17.06 -8.54
N LYS A 282 -9.57 16.30 -9.08
CA LYS A 282 -11.01 16.55 -8.85
C LYS A 282 -11.38 16.32 -7.38
N GLN A 283 -10.89 15.24 -6.78
CA GLN A 283 -11.08 14.95 -5.36
C GLN A 283 -10.49 16.06 -4.46
N ALA A 284 -9.24 16.46 -4.72
CA ALA A 284 -8.59 17.56 -4.01
C ALA A 284 -9.35 18.88 -4.16
N ALA A 285 -9.82 19.20 -5.37
CA ALA A 285 -10.60 20.41 -5.62
C ALA A 285 -11.93 20.44 -4.84
N GLU A 286 -12.57 19.29 -4.64
CA GLU A 286 -13.76 19.20 -3.79
C GLU A 286 -13.41 19.39 -2.31
N MET A 287 -12.38 18.71 -1.82
CA MET A 287 -11.94 18.80 -0.43
C MET A 287 -11.49 20.21 -0.05
N VAL A 288 -10.77 20.91 -0.92
CA VAL A 288 -10.30 22.29 -0.66
C VAL A 288 -11.44 23.31 -0.62
N LYS A 289 -12.59 23.01 -1.26
CA LYS A 289 -13.78 23.89 -1.25
C LYS A 289 -14.68 23.68 -0.04
N ALA A 290 -14.62 22.51 0.59
CA ALA A 290 -15.53 22.05 1.64
C ALA A 290 -15.10 22.47 3.05
#